data_AF-A0A9Q1LMS8-F1
#
_entry.id   AF-A0A9Q1LMS8-F1
#
_cell.length_a   1.000
_cell.length_b   1.000
_cell.length_c   1.000
_cell.angle_alpha   90.00
_cell.angle_beta   90.00
_cell.angle_gamma   90.00
#
_symmetry.space_group_name_H-M   'P 1'
#
loop_
_entity.id
_entity.type
_entity.pdbx_description
1 polymer ?
#
loop_
_entity_poly.entity_id
_entity_poly.type
_entity_poly.pdbx_seq_one_letter_code
_entity_poly.pdbx_strand_id
1 'polypeptide(L)'
;MAASVENRQFSHLDLGLSGLGRSFKPRSDSPVRGCNFPPANHELPFQKKTNTPIYLDYSSSEDYDDDDEENEYLQMIKKGNSELEPSVHDTRDEGTADNWIERNFSLIRLTRKHPFNSEPPLPWFMHHSFITPAPLHYVRNHGPIPKASWGDWSVEVTGLVKRLMKFTMDQLVNEFPSRELPVTLVYAGNQRKEQNMVKQTIGFN
;
A
#
# COMPACT_ATOMS: atom_id res chain seq x y z
N MET A 1 6.79 -3.39 -19.57
CA MET A 1 7.92 -3.77 -18.70
C MET A 1 7.31 -4.23 -17.37
N ALA A 2 6.94 -5.51 -17.27
CA ALA A 2 6.61 -6.10 -15.98
C ALA A 2 7.93 -6.23 -15.21
N ALA A 3 8.01 -5.66 -14.01
CA ALA A 3 9.17 -5.84 -13.15
C ALA A 3 9.12 -7.26 -12.56
N SER A 4 9.64 -8.24 -13.30
CA SER A 4 10.02 -9.52 -12.72
C SER A 4 11.34 -9.29 -11.99
N VAL A 5 11.28 -9.13 -10.68
CA VAL A 5 12.49 -9.21 -9.85
C VAL A 5 12.79 -10.68 -9.68
N GLU A 6 13.91 -11.15 -10.25
CA GLU A 6 14.35 -12.53 -10.03
C GLU A 6 14.51 -12.76 -8.51
N ASN A 7 13.85 -13.80 -8.02
CA ASN A 7 13.90 -14.19 -6.62
C ASN A 7 15.36 -14.49 -6.25
N ARG A 8 15.99 -13.58 -5.48
CA ARG A 8 17.30 -13.84 -4.90
C ARG A 8 17.13 -15.01 -3.94
N GLN A 9 17.68 -16.18 -4.29
CA GLN A 9 17.61 -17.36 -3.44
C GLN A 9 18.34 -17.07 -2.14
N PHE A 10 17.60 -16.91 -1.04
CA PHE A 10 18.19 -16.97 0.29
C PHE A 10 18.44 -18.45 0.58
N SER A 11 19.72 -18.82 0.66
CA SER A 11 20.13 -20.16 1.07
C SER A 11 19.51 -20.49 2.42
N HIS A 12 18.74 -21.58 2.47
CA HIS A 12 18.25 -22.18 3.70
C HIS A 12 19.46 -22.40 4.63
N LEU A 13 19.43 -21.85 5.85
CA LEU A 13 20.43 -22.18 6.85
C LEU A 13 20.12 -23.58 7.35
N ASP A 14 20.72 -24.59 6.72
CA ASP A 14 20.69 -25.96 7.24
C ASP A 14 21.45 -26.03 8.56
N LEU A 15 20.74 -26.47 9.60
CA LEU A 15 21.30 -26.81 10.90
C LEU A 15 22.03 -28.16 10.79
N GLY A 16 23.36 -28.10 10.78
CA GLY A 16 24.20 -29.13 11.40
C GLY A 16 25.22 -29.83 10.49
N LEU A 17 26.51 -29.60 10.78
CA LEU A 17 27.55 -30.65 10.78
C LEU A 17 28.78 -30.17 11.56
N SER A 18 29.16 -30.97 12.56
CA SER A 18 30.33 -30.84 13.41
C SER A 18 31.63 -30.95 12.63
N GLY A 19 32.51 -29.94 12.70
CA GLY A 19 33.85 -30.01 12.11
C GLY A 19 34.73 -28.78 12.37
N LEU A 20 35.80 -29.00 13.14
CA LEU A 20 37.04 -28.23 13.32
C LEU A 20 37.04 -26.72 12.96
N GLY A 21 36.96 -25.87 13.99
CA GLY A 21 37.06 -24.41 13.86
C GLY A 21 38.45 -23.93 13.43
N ARG A 22 38.53 -23.24 12.28
CA ARG A 22 39.60 -22.26 12.02
C ARG A 22 39.15 -20.91 12.59
N SER A 23 39.97 -20.36 13.48
CA SER A 23 39.75 -19.05 14.11
C SER A 23 39.94 -17.94 13.08
N PHE A 24 38.84 -17.34 12.63
CA PHE A 24 38.87 -16.03 11.98
C PHE A 24 38.49 -14.98 13.04
N LYS A 25 39.47 -14.18 13.47
CA LYS A 25 39.25 -13.04 14.37
C LYS A 25 38.58 -11.91 13.58
N PRO A 26 37.35 -11.45 13.92
CA PRO A 26 36.79 -10.25 13.34
C PRO A 26 37.46 -9.02 13.98
N ARG A 27 37.95 -8.11 13.15
CA ARG A 27 38.38 -6.77 13.60
C ARG A 27 37.16 -6.03 14.15
N SER A 28 37.25 -5.59 15.39
CA SER A 28 36.26 -4.77 16.08
C SER A 28 36.49 -3.30 15.73
N ASP A 29 35.73 -2.76 14.79
CA ASP A 29 35.43 -1.32 14.72
C ASP A 29 34.16 -1.13 13.88
N SER A 30 33.01 -1.22 14.54
CA SER A 30 31.71 -0.83 14.00
C SER A 30 30.87 -0.27 15.16
N PRO A 31 30.52 1.03 15.18
CA PRO A 31 29.87 1.67 16.32
C PRO A 31 28.35 1.57 16.18
N VAL A 32 27.78 0.37 16.06
CA VAL A 32 26.33 0.15 16.16
C VAL A 32 26.07 -1.24 16.74
N ARG A 33 26.18 -1.39 18.07
CA ARG A 33 25.59 -2.53 18.78
C ARG A 33 25.28 -2.14 20.23
N GLY A 34 24.04 -1.75 20.45
CA GLY A 34 23.52 -1.36 21.75
C GLY A 34 22.06 -1.75 21.92
N CYS A 35 21.73 -3.01 21.65
CA CYS A 35 20.43 -3.59 22.01
C CYS A 35 20.68 -5.01 22.55
N ASN A 36 21.03 -5.10 23.83
CA ASN A 36 21.08 -6.39 24.54
C ASN A 36 19.66 -6.77 24.96
N PHE A 37 19.08 -7.79 24.34
CA PHE A 37 17.90 -8.46 24.86
C PHE A 37 18.34 -9.68 25.69
N PRO A 38 17.89 -9.84 26.95
CA PRO A 38 18.21 -11.00 27.76
C PRO A 38 17.47 -12.26 27.26
N PRO A 39 18.04 -13.48 27.41
CA PRO A 39 17.37 -14.70 27.01
C PRO A 39 16.31 -15.08 28.05
N ALA A 40 15.05 -15.19 27.62
CA ALA A 40 13.96 -15.68 28.47
C ALA A 40 13.93 -17.22 28.44
N ASN A 41 14.61 -17.84 29.40
CA ASN A 41 14.29 -19.20 29.83
C ASN A 41 13.20 -19.10 30.90
N HIS A 42 11.93 -19.33 30.52
CA HIS A 42 10.91 -19.87 31.43
C HIS A 42 9.69 -20.29 30.61
N GLU A 43 9.46 -21.60 30.55
CA GLU A 43 8.18 -22.17 30.12
C GLU A 43 7.09 -21.79 31.14
N LEU A 44 5.99 -21.21 30.66
CA LEU A 44 4.75 -21.06 31.40
C LEU A 44 3.56 -21.45 30.51
N PRO A 45 2.47 -22.02 31.09
CA PRO A 45 1.47 -22.76 30.34
C PRO A 45 0.55 -21.81 29.55
N PHE A 46 0.26 -22.19 28.30
CA PHE A 46 -0.76 -21.53 27.48
C PHE A 46 -2.12 -21.51 28.19
N GLN A 47 -2.56 -20.32 28.61
CA GLN A 47 -3.97 -20.04 28.87
C GLN A 47 -4.48 -19.08 27.80
N LYS A 48 -5.49 -19.50 27.05
CA LYS A 48 -6.28 -18.62 26.18
C LYS A 48 -6.94 -17.54 27.05
N LYS A 49 -6.46 -16.29 26.95
CA LYS A 49 -7.20 -15.12 27.42
C LYS A 49 -7.35 -14.13 26.27
N THR A 50 -8.58 -13.65 26.20
CA THR A 50 -9.22 -12.76 25.25
C THR A 50 -8.46 -11.46 25.03
N ASN A 51 -8.49 -10.96 23.79
CA ASN A 51 -7.92 -9.69 23.36
C ASN A 51 -8.50 -8.52 24.16
N THR A 52 -7.65 -7.78 24.88
CA THR A 52 -7.95 -6.44 25.37
C THR A 52 -7.12 -5.45 24.57
N PRO A 53 -7.73 -4.45 23.89
CA PRO A 53 -6.97 -3.41 23.22
C PRO A 53 -6.49 -2.35 24.22
N ILE A 54 -5.28 -1.85 23.98
CA ILE A 54 -4.69 -0.72 24.66
C ILE A 54 -5.44 0.54 24.21
N TYR A 55 -6.09 1.21 25.16
CA TYR A 55 -6.91 2.40 24.98
C TYR A 55 -6.03 3.62 24.63
N LEU A 56 -6.12 4.12 23.40
CA LEU A 56 -5.72 5.49 23.05
C LEU A 56 -6.93 6.38 23.32
N ASP A 57 -6.79 7.31 24.27
CA ASP A 57 -7.84 8.23 24.67
C ASP A 57 -8.07 9.29 23.58
N TYR A 58 -8.96 8.97 22.63
CA TYR A 58 -9.69 9.96 21.86
C TYR A 58 -11.15 9.86 22.33
N SER A 59 -11.48 10.66 23.32
CA SER A 59 -12.83 10.72 23.87
C SER A 59 -13.78 11.30 22.81
N SER A 60 -14.46 10.42 22.08
CA SER A 60 -15.71 10.68 21.36
C SER A 60 -16.67 9.59 21.79
N SER A 61 -17.42 9.87 22.84
CA SER A 61 -18.38 8.95 23.45
C SER A 61 -19.69 8.99 22.66
N GLU A 62 -19.80 8.17 21.62
CA GLU A 62 -21.10 7.80 21.05
C GLU A 62 -21.04 6.30 20.72
N ASP A 63 -21.72 5.49 21.55
CA ASP A 63 -21.98 4.07 21.29
C ASP A 63 -22.94 3.99 20.09
N TYR A 64 -22.39 4.06 18.88
CA TYR A 64 -23.12 3.71 17.66
C TYR A 64 -22.90 2.23 17.38
N ASP A 65 -23.97 1.52 17.01
CA ASP A 65 -23.87 0.15 16.51
C ASP A 65 -22.95 0.15 15.26
N ASP A 66 -21.96 -0.75 15.21
CA ASP A 66 -20.98 -0.90 14.10
C ASP A 66 -21.67 -1.01 12.72
N ASP A 67 -22.89 -1.55 12.70
CA ASP A 67 -23.76 -1.67 11.51
C ASP A 67 -24.23 -0.30 10.97
N ASP A 68 -24.38 0.72 11.81
CA ASP A 68 -24.81 2.07 11.39
C ASP A 68 -23.68 2.84 10.69
N GLU A 69 -22.42 2.64 11.10
CA GLU A 69 -21.24 3.30 10.50
C GLU A 69 -20.89 2.72 9.12
N GLU A 70 -20.95 1.39 8.95
CA GLU A 70 -20.74 0.74 7.64
C GLU A 70 -21.78 1.21 6.61
N ASN A 71 -23.03 1.40 7.05
CA ASN A 71 -24.10 1.94 6.23
C ASN A 71 -23.85 3.40 5.82
N GLU A 72 -23.24 4.22 6.69
CA GLU A 72 -22.87 5.60 6.36
C GLU A 72 -21.82 5.67 5.25
N TYR A 73 -20.72 4.91 5.35
CA TYR A 73 -19.67 4.93 4.32
C TYR A 73 -20.19 4.47 2.96
N LEU A 74 -21.04 3.43 2.92
CA LEU A 74 -21.67 2.97 1.69
C LEU A 74 -22.57 4.05 1.06
N GLN A 75 -23.27 4.84 1.87
CA GLN A 75 -24.05 5.99 1.39
C GLN A 75 -23.14 7.08 0.82
N MET A 76 -22.03 7.40 1.48
CA MET A 76 -21.05 8.36 0.98
C MET A 76 -20.44 7.94 -0.36
N ILE A 77 -20.07 6.66 -0.50
CA ILE A 77 -19.54 6.08 -1.75
C ILE A 77 -20.57 6.20 -2.87
N LYS A 78 -21.82 5.81 -2.61
CA LYS A 78 -22.91 5.89 -3.61
C LYS A 78 -23.15 7.34 -4.04
N LYS A 79 -23.27 8.25 -3.09
CA LYS A 79 -23.47 9.68 -3.34
C LYS A 79 -22.32 10.25 -4.18
N GLY A 80 -21.09 10.06 -3.74
CA GLY A 80 -19.91 10.57 -4.42
C GLY A 80 -19.76 10.04 -5.84
N ASN A 81 -20.06 8.76 -6.08
CA ASN A 81 -20.05 8.19 -7.44
C ASN A 81 -21.19 8.73 -8.32
N SER A 82 -22.36 9.04 -7.74
CA SER A 82 -23.51 9.56 -8.50
C SER A 82 -23.35 11.01 -8.95
N GLU A 83 -22.52 11.78 -8.25
CA GLU A 83 -22.25 13.20 -8.53
C GLU A 83 -21.14 13.39 -9.58
N LEU A 84 -20.41 12.32 -9.92
CA LEU A 84 -19.29 12.39 -10.85
C LEU A 84 -19.72 12.01 -12.26
N GLU A 85 -19.19 12.76 -13.21
CA GLU A 85 -19.20 12.37 -14.61
C GLU A 85 -18.42 11.06 -14.80
N PRO A 86 -18.90 10.16 -15.68
CA PRO A 86 -18.22 8.92 -15.98
C PRO A 86 -16.77 9.13 -16.44
N SER A 87 -15.89 8.20 -16.05
CA SER A 87 -14.55 8.13 -16.62
C SER A 87 -14.64 7.84 -18.13
N VAL A 88 -13.77 8.49 -18.91
CA VAL A 88 -13.73 8.33 -20.37
C VAL A 88 -12.33 8.06 -20.87
N HIS A 89 -12.21 7.51 -22.08
CA HIS A 89 -10.93 7.42 -22.77
C HIS A 89 -10.47 8.84 -23.14
N ASP A 90 -9.37 9.27 -22.54
CA ASP A 90 -8.80 10.59 -22.78
C ASP A 90 -7.92 10.56 -24.03
N THR A 91 -8.16 11.47 -24.98
CA THR A 91 -7.36 11.59 -26.22
C THR A 91 -5.88 11.83 -25.93
N ARG A 92 -5.55 12.41 -24.76
CA ARG A 92 -4.17 12.58 -24.30
C ARG A 92 -3.47 11.25 -24.00
N ASP A 93 -4.19 10.14 -23.86
CA ASP A 93 -3.59 8.82 -23.64
C ASP A 93 -3.36 8.03 -24.94
N GLU A 94 -3.84 8.51 -26.07
CA GLU A 94 -3.60 7.91 -27.38
C GLU A 94 -2.10 7.76 -27.66
N GLY A 95 -1.67 6.59 -28.12
CA GLY A 95 -0.26 6.29 -28.35
C GLY A 95 0.59 6.11 -27.09
N THR A 96 0.00 6.12 -25.89
CA THR A 96 0.67 5.66 -24.66
C THR A 96 0.37 4.19 -24.39
N ALA A 97 1.15 3.56 -23.50
CA ALA A 97 0.90 2.20 -23.05
C ALA A 97 -0.42 2.05 -22.25
N ASP A 98 -0.99 3.16 -21.79
CA ASP A 98 -2.17 3.22 -20.93
C ASP A 98 -3.42 3.71 -21.70
N ASN A 99 -3.42 3.64 -23.04
CA ASN A 99 -4.52 4.10 -23.89
C ASN A 99 -5.86 3.35 -23.70
N TRP A 100 -5.85 2.28 -22.92
CA TRP A 100 -7.00 1.42 -22.62
C TRP A 100 -7.69 1.80 -21.30
N ILE A 101 -7.20 2.83 -20.61
CA ILE A 101 -7.64 3.21 -19.28
C ILE A 101 -8.53 4.44 -19.36
N GLU A 102 -9.75 4.32 -18.85
CA GLU A 102 -10.67 5.42 -18.67
C GLU A 102 -10.27 6.27 -17.46
N ARG A 103 -10.38 7.58 -17.60
CA ARG A 103 -10.00 8.54 -16.55
C ARG A 103 -11.05 9.62 -16.41
N ASN A 104 -11.22 10.13 -15.20
CA ASN A 104 -12.02 11.31 -14.99
C ASN A 104 -11.31 12.52 -15.62
N PHE A 105 -12.00 13.26 -16.49
CA PHE A 105 -11.40 14.37 -17.24
C PHE A 105 -11.03 15.57 -16.35
N SER A 106 -11.62 15.67 -15.15
CA SER A 106 -11.37 16.78 -14.22
C SER A 106 -10.01 16.67 -13.50
N LEU A 107 -9.38 15.48 -13.54
CA LEU A 107 -8.06 15.27 -12.94
C LEU A 107 -6.97 16.15 -13.59
N ILE A 108 -6.16 16.76 -12.74
CA ILE A 108 -5.06 17.65 -13.14
C ILE A 108 -3.82 16.79 -13.39
N ARG A 109 -3.31 16.77 -14.63
CA ARG A 109 -2.08 16.02 -14.99
C ARG A 109 -0.82 16.74 -14.53
N LEU A 110 0.03 16.04 -13.77
CA LEU A 110 1.26 16.59 -13.18
C LEU A 110 2.54 16.25 -13.97
N THR A 111 2.54 15.17 -14.76
CA THR A 111 3.71 14.67 -15.50
C THR A 111 3.52 14.67 -17.02
N ARG A 112 2.78 15.66 -17.55
CA ARG A 112 2.38 15.75 -18.97
C ARG A 112 1.54 14.53 -19.40
N LYS A 113 2.04 13.73 -20.34
CA LYS A 113 1.28 12.66 -21.01
C LYS A 113 1.38 11.33 -20.27
N HIS A 114 2.59 10.81 -20.08
CA HIS A 114 2.86 9.49 -19.50
C HIS A 114 4.26 9.48 -18.84
N PRO A 115 4.46 8.83 -17.67
CA PRO A 115 3.47 8.12 -16.86
C PRO A 115 2.37 9.04 -16.34
N PHE A 116 1.17 8.53 -16.12
CA PHE A 116 0.07 9.35 -15.61
C PHE A 116 0.23 9.58 -14.12
N ASN A 117 0.42 10.85 -13.74
CA ASN A 117 0.32 11.30 -12.36
C ASN A 117 -0.67 12.46 -12.33
N SER A 118 -1.62 12.41 -11.41
CA SER A 118 -2.67 13.40 -11.31
C SER A 118 -3.19 13.57 -9.91
N GLU A 119 -3.76 14.74 -9.66
CA GLU A 119 -4.50 15.07 -8.44
C GLU A 119 -5.87 15.65 -8.80
N PRO A 120 -6.88 15.51 -7.91
CA PRO A 120 -8.16 16.16 -8.12
C PRO A 120 -8.06 17.67 -7.91
N PRO A 121 -8.90 18.47 -8.58
CA PRO A 121 -9.01 19.88 -8.25
C PRO A 121 -9.50 20.05 -6.81
N LEU A 122 -8.81 20.88 -6.03
CA LEU A 122 -9.06 21.03 -4.58
C LEU A 122 -10.54 21.30 -4.21
N PRO A 123 -11.30 22.18 -4.91
CA PRO A 123 -12.70 22.40 -4.56
C PRO A 123 -13.57 21.14 -4.69
N TRP A 124 -13.32 20.33 -5.74
CA TRP A 124 -14.02 19.07 -5.96
C TRP A 124 -13.61 18.02 -4.93
N PHE A 125 -12.33 17.96 -4.59
CA PHE A 125 -11.83 17.07 -3.53
C PHE A 125 -12.51 17.37 -2.18
N MET A 126 -12.57 18.65 -1.79
CA MET A 126 -13.20 19.06 -0.53
C MET A 126 -14.72 18.84 -0.51
N HIS A 127 -15.38 18.87 -1.67
CA HIS A 127 -16.83 18.65 -1.78
C HIS A 127 -17.25 17.24 -1.34
N HIS A 128 -16.47 16.21 -1.66
CA HIS A 128 -16.82 14.81 -1.37
C HIS A 128 -16.47 14.35 0.06
N SER A 129 -16.13 15.28 0.95
CA SER A 129 -15.91 15.05 2.39
C SER A 129 -14.94 13.88 2.68
N PHE A 130 -15.38 12.87 3.45
CA PHE A 130 -14.50 11.87 4.04
C PHE A 130 -14.04 10.77 3.07
N ILE A 131 -14.95 10.24 2.24
CA ILE A 131 -14.64 9.19 1.26
C ILE A 131 -14.50 9.82 -0.12
N THR A 132 -13.27 9.89 -0.61
CA THR A 132 -12.98 10.34 -1.99
C THR A 132 -13.47 9.29 -3.00
N PRO A 133 -14.32 9.66 -3.97
CA PRO A 133 -14.75 8.72 -5.00
C PRO A 133 -13.57 8.21 -5.84
N ALA A 134 -13.58 6.93 -6.21
CA ALA A 134 -12.47 6.30 -6.90
C ALA A 134 -12.03 7.01 -8.20
N PRO A 135 -12.93 7.50 -9.07
CA PRO A 135 -12.53 8.24 -10.28
C PRO A 135 -11.81 9.57 -10.01
N LEU A 136 -11.96 10.12 -8.80
CA LEU A 136 -11.38 11.40 -8.37
C LEU A 136 -10.14 11.21 -7.47
N HIS A 137 -9.82 9.98 -7.08
CA HIS A 137 -8.64 9.70 -6.27
C HIS A 137 -7.34 10.09 -7.00
N TYR A 138 -6.34 10.59 -6.26
CA TYR A 138 -5.06 10.94 -6.88
C TYR A 138 -4.41 9.69 -7.48
N VAL A 139 -3.69 9.86 -8.59
CA VAL A 139 -2.98 8.76 -9.24
C VAL A 139 -1.50 9.06 -9.25
N ARG A 140 -0.70 8.11 -8.76
CA ARG A 140 0.75 8.16 -8.86
C ARG A 140 1.28 6.91 -9.55
N ASN A 141 1.69 7.06 -10.81
CA ASN A 141 2.37 6.01 -11.56
C ASN A 141 3.84 6.35 -11.83
N HIS A 142 4.73 5.39 -11.56
CA HIS A 142 6.14 5.47 -11.93
C HIS A 142 6.40 5.03 -13.39
N GLY A 143 5.48 4.27 -13.99
CA GLY A 143 5.60 3.72 -15.34
C GLY A 143 4.24 3.28 -15.90
N PRO A 144 4.23 2.50 -16.99
CA PRO A 144 3.01 1.94 -17.57
C PRO A 144 2.24 1.06 -16.60
N ILE A 145 0.91 1.10 -16.70
CA ILE A 145 0.03 0.24 -15.92
C ILE A 145 0.02 -1.16 -16.56
N PRO A 146 0.32 -2.24 -15.82
CA PRO A 146 0.24 -3.59 -16.35
C PRO A 146 -1.19 -3.95 -16.79
N LYS A 147 -1.32 -4.43 -18.03
CA LYS A 147 -2.59 -4.94 -18.57
C LYS A 147 -2.64 -6.46 -18.38
N ALA A 148 -3.46 -6.92 -17.45
CA ALA A 148 -3.68 -8.34 -17.17
C ALA A 148 -5.09 -8.58 -16.62
N SER A 149 -5.60 -9.79 -16.79
CA SER A 149 -6.88 -10.24 -16.26
C SER A 149 -6.74 -10.80 -14.84
N TRP A 150 -7.86 -11.00 -14.15
CA TRP A 150 -7.90 -11.55 -12.79
C TRP A 150 -7.12 -12.86 -12.63
N GLY A 151 -7.27 -13.78 -13.59
CA GLY A 151 -6.60 -15.09 -13.57
C GLY A 151 -5.11 -15.05 -13.91
N ASP A 152 -4.61 -13.95 -14.47
CA ASP A 152 -3.18 -13.79 -14.79
C ASP A 152 -2.35 -13.44 -13.54
N TRP A 153 -3.01 -12.99 -12.47
CA TRP A 153 -2.36 -12.48 -11.27
C TRP A 153 -2.16 -13.53 -10.18
N SER A 154 -1.01 -13.44 -9.53
CA SER A 154 -0.67 -14.24 -8.35
C SER A 154 0.27 -13.47 -7.43
N VAL A 155 0.20 -13.74 -6.13
CA VAL A 155 1.08 -13.16 -5.11
C VAL A 155 1.98 -14.24 -4.55
N GLU A 156 3.29 -13.99 -4.57
CA GLU A 156 4.30 -14.88 -4.01
C GLU A 156 4.81 -14.33 -2.68
N VAL A 157 4.70 -15.14 -1.62
CA VAL A 157 5.28 -14.86 -0.30
C VAL A 157 6.64 -15.55 -0.24
N THR A 158 7.70 -14.74 -0.35
CA THR A 158 9.10 -15.21 -0.40
C THR A 158 9.98 -14.56 0.67
N GLY A 159 11.29 -14.83 0.65
CA GLY A 159 12.24 -14.29 1.61
C GLY A 159 12.41 -15.16 2.86
N LEU A 160 12.61 -14.53 4.02
CA LEU A 160 12.87 -15.21 5.29
C LEU A 160 11.57 -15.69 5.95
N VAL A 161 10.90 -16.64 5.31
CA VAL A 161 9.66 -17.25 5.76
C VAL A 161 9.84 -18.76 5.97
N LYS A 162 9.04 -19.35 6.85
CA LYS A 162 9.09 -20.82 7.10
C LYS A 162 8.73 -21.63 5.86
N ARG A 163 7.81 -21.12 5.03
CA ARG A 163 7.33 -21.79 3.81
C ARG A 163 7.04 -20.74 2.75
N LEU A 164 7.70 -20.89 1.60
CA LEU A 164 7.37 -20.11 0.40
C LEU A 164 5.96 -20.49 -0.07
N MET A 165 5.16 -19.50 -0.43
CA MET A 165 3.78 -19.73 -0.88
C MET A 165 3.48 -18.85 -2.09
N LYS A 166 2.59 -19.34 -2.95
CA LYS A 166 2.06 -18.62 -4.10
C LYS A 166 0.54 -18.73 -4.04
N PHE A 167 -0.14 -17.60 -4.08
CA PHE A 167 -1.59 -17.51 -4.02
C PHE A 167 -2.12 -16.93 -5.32
N THR A 168 -3.16 -17.55 -5.89
CA THR A 168 -3.94 -16.91 -6.95
C THR A 168 -4.86 -15.84 -6.36
N MET A 169 -5.41 -14.97 -7.21
CA MET A 169 -6.39 -13.97 -6.75
C MET A 169 -7.63 -14.61 -6.13
N ASP A 170 -8.10 -15.74 -6.66
CA ASP A 170 -9.25 -16.47 -6.09
C ASP A 170 -8.95 -17.00 -4.67
N GLN A 171 -7.73 -17.48 -4.43
CA GLN A 171 -7.33 -17.93 -3.10
C GLN A 171 -7.25 -16.76 -2.12
N LEU A 172 -6.70 -15.62 -2.55
CA LEU A 172 -6.60 -14.42 -1.71
C LEU A 172 -7.97 -13.92 -1.25
N VAL A 173 -8.99 -13.96 -2.11
CA VAL A 173 -10.34 -13.50 -1.79
C VAL A 173 -11.13 -14.51 -0.95
N ASN A 174 -11.00 -15.81 -1.23
CA ASN A 174 -11.89 -16.82 -0.63
C ASN A 174 -11.28 -17.56 0.58
N GLU A 175 -9.96 -17.64 0.72
CA GLU A 175 -9.30 -18.42 1.77
C GLU A 175 -8.90 -17.57 3.00
N PHE A 176 -9.02 -16.24 2.92
CA PHE A 176 -8.64 -15.31 3.99
C PHE A 176 -9.84 -14.46 4.43
N PRO A 177 -9.93 -14.09 5.73
CA PRO A 177 -10.96 -13.18 6.20
C PRO A 177 -10.76 -11.78 5.60
N SER A 178 -11.84 -11.18 5.08
CA SER A 178 -11.85 -9.79 4.61
C SER A 178 -11.98 -8.81 5.78
N ARG A 179 -11.41 -7.61 5.60
CA ARG A 179 -11.56 -6.45 6.49
C ARG A 179 -11.69 -5.22 5.62
N GLU A 180 -12.62 -4.35 5.98
CA GLU A 180 -12.83 -3.06 5.34
C GLU A 180 -12.46 -1.95 6.33
N LEU A 181 -11.66 -0.98 5.89
CA LEU A 181 -11.12 0.09 6.73
C LEU A 181 -11.03 1.38 5.90
N PRO A 182 -11.50 2.53 6.41
CA PRO A 182 -11.22 3.81 5.77
C PRO A 182 -9.73 4.14 5.92
N VAL A 183 -9.02 4.29 4.80
CA VAL A 183 -7.59 4.60 4.78
C VAL A 183 -7.31 5.83 3.93
N THR A 184 -6.70 6.84 4.53
CA THR A 184 -6.17 7.98 3.79
C THR A 184 -4.78 7.67 3.25
N LEU A 185 -4.63 7.74 1.93
CA LEU A 185 -3.33 7.66 1.26
C LEU A 185 -2.84 9.07 0.93
N VAL A 186 -1.57 9.35 1.18
CA VAL A 186 -0.93 10.64 0.82
C VAL A 186 0.40 10.37 0.16
N TYR A 187 0.64 11.01 -0.99
CA TYR A 187 1.93 10.96 -1.65
C TYR A 187 2.96 11.80 -0.89
N ALA A 188 4.18 11.28 -0.73
CA ALA A 188 5.29 11.99 -0.08
C ALA A 188 5.67 13.32 -0.76
N GLY A 189 5.27 13.54 -2.02
CA GLY A 189 5.44 14.82 -2.71
C GLY A 189 4.21 15.72 -2.69
N ASN A 190 3.22 15.45 -1.84
CA ASN A 190 2.10 16.37 -1.64
C ASN A 190 2.64 17.77 -1.27
N GLN A 191 2.04 18.83 -1.82
CA GLN A 191 2.49 20.23 -1.67
C GLN A 191 3.90 20.53 -2.22
N ARG A 192 4.51 19.66 -3.03
CA ARG A 192 5.87 19.91 -3.58
C ARG A 192 5.94 21.18 -4.44
N LYS A 193 4.86 21.57 -5.12
CA LYS A 193 4.78 22.85 -5.82
C LYS A 193 5.21 24.04 -4.97
N GLU A 194 4.82 24.08 -3.70
CA GLU A 194 5.20 25.18 -2.78
C GLU A 194 6.72 25.22 -2.56
N GLN A 195 7.34 24.04 -2.40
CA GLN A 195 8.80 23.93 -2.31
C GLN A 195 9.48 24.38 -3.60
N ASN A 196 8.96 23.96 -4.76
CA ASN A 196 9.50 24.33 -6.07
C ASN A 196 9.39 25.84 -6.35
N MET A 197 8.40 26.53 -5.78
CA MET A 197 8.29 28.00 -5.84
C MET A 197 9.41 28.71 -5.06
N VAL A 198 9.94 28.10 -4.01
CA VAL A 198 11.09 28.63 -3.26
C VAL A 198 12.40 28.26 -3.96
N LYS A 199 12.56 26.98 -4.32
CA LYS A 199 13.72 26.47 -5.05
C LYS A 199 13.36 25.19 -5.80
N GLN A 200 13.59 25.19 -7.11
CA GLN A 200 13.30 24.04 -7.97
C GLN A 200 14.00 22.76 -7.49
N THR A 201 13.21 21.72 -7.23
CA THR A 201 13.67 20.36 -6.92
C THR A 201 13.61 19.45 -8.15
N ILE A 202 14.03 18.19 -8.00
CA ILE A 202 14.02 17.18 -9.08
C ILE A 202 12.59 16.67 -9.35
N GLY A 203 11.70 16.71 -8.37
CA GLY A 203 10.33 16.22 -8.50
C GLY A 203 9.42 17.20 -9.27
N PHE A 204 8.43 16.64 -9.98
CA PHE A 204 7.34 17.43 -10.54
C PHE A 204 6.53 18.11 -9.42
N ASN A 205 5.83 19.20 -9.75
CA ASN A 205 5.04 20.00 -8.82
C ASN A 205 3.95 19.20 -8.10
#